data_AF-A0A7S3M997-F1
#
_entry.id   AF-A0A7S3M997-F1
#
_cell.length_a   1.000
_cell.length_b   1.000
_cell.length_c   1.000
_cell.angle_alpha   90.00
_cell.angle_beta   90.00
_cell.angle_gamma   90.00
#
_symmetry.space_group_name_H-M   'P 1'
#
loop_
_entity.id
_entity.type
_entity.pdbx_description
1 polymer ?
#
loop_
_entity_poly.entity_id
_entity_poly.type
_entity_poly.pdbx_seq_one_letter_code
_entity_poly.pdbx_strand_id
1 'polypeptide(L)'
;VPERAGLYSMFATIREYPGHLEMLFADNLEASSEGRYIVWLFDIWIMQWRRITVDEYVPVIRNNQGVIEPCVGGHGRALWALLLEKALAKLSGSYDALRRADCGPLLMA
;
A
#
# COMPACT_ATOMS: atom_id res chain seq x y z
N VAL A 1 8.30 13.79 9.91
CA VAL A 1 7.52 12.61 9.46
C VAL A 1 8.43 11.37 9.52
N PRO A 2 8.61 10.73 10.68
CA PRO A 2 9.50 9.56 10.80
C PRO A 2 8.77 8.19 10.86
N GLU A 3 7.45 8.15 11.08
CA GLU A 3 6.79 6.92 11.56
C GLU A 3 6.44 5.85 10.50
N ARG A 4 6.86 5.98 9.23
CA ARG A 4 6.55 5.01 8.16
C ARG A 4 7.70 4.79 7.17
N ALA A 5 8.94 5.08 7.56
CA ALA A 5 10.08 5.10 6.64
C ALA A 5 10.29 3.78 5.89
N GLY A 6 10.08 2.65 6.56
CA GLY A 6 10.24 1.32 5.96
C GLY A 6 9.25 0.98 4.83
N LEU A 7 8.03 1.51 4.91
CA LEU A 7 7.03 1.28 3.86
C LEU A 7 7.36 2.06 2.58
N TYR A 8 7.83 3.30 2.73
CA TYR A 8 8.17 4.14 1.60
C TYR A 8 9.40 3.64 0.83
N SER A 9 10.37 3.04 1.50
CA SER A 9 11.49 2.38 0.81
C SER A 9 11.01 1.19 -0.02
N MET A 10 10.06 0.39 0.48
CA MET A 10 9.47 -0.70 -0.30
C MET A 10 8.74 -0.19 -1.54
N PHE A 11 7.96 0.89 -1.43
CA PHE A 11 7.29 1.49 -2.58
C PHE A 11 8.27 2.07 -3.60
N ALA A 12 9.37 2.67 -3.14
CA ALA A 12 10.43 3.14 -4.02
C ALA A 12 11.05 1.98 -4.80
N THR A 13 11.38 0.87 -4.13
CA THR A 13 11.94 -0.33 -4.77
C THR A 13 10.96 -0.96 -5.76
N ILE A 14 9.69 -1.12 -5.41
CA ILE A 14 8.68 -1.69 -6.33
C ILE A 14 8.51 -0.82 -7.57
N ARG A 15 8.59 0.51 -7.42
CA ARG A 15 8.49 1.45 -8.55
C ARG A 15 9.62 1.28 -9.57
N GLU A 16 10.81 0.86 -9.14
CA GLU A 16 11.95 0.60 -10.06
C GLU A 16 11.70 -0.61 -10.98
N TYR A 17 10.80 -1.52 -10.60
CA TYR A 17 10.50 -2.75 -11.34
C TYR A 17 9.01 -2.81 -11.74
N PRO A 18 8.60 -2.12 -12.82
CA PRO A 18 7.19 -2.00 -13.20
C PRO A 18 6.49 -3.34 -13.45
N GLY A 19 7.19 -4.36 -13.98
CA GLY A 19 6.60 -5.69 -14.18
C GLY A 19 6.15 -6.38 -12.88
N HIS A 20 6.82 -6.10 -11.74
CA HIS A 20 6.37 -6.62 -10.44
C HIS A 20 5.13 -5.86 -9.96
N LEU A 21 5.06 -4.56 -10.22
CA LEU A 21 3.89 -3.75 -9.90
C LEU A 21 2.68 -4.21 -10.71
N GLU A 22 2.84 -4.49 -12.01
CA GLU A 22 1.79 -5.05 -12.86
C GLU A 22 1.31 -6.41 -12.34
N MET A 23 2.23 -7.26 -11.85
CA MET A 23 1.86 -8.54 -11.25
C MET A 23 1.01 -8.38 -9.98
N LEU A 24 1.31 -7.39 -9.11
CA LEU A 24 0.52 -7.11 -7.92
C LEU A 24 -0.91 -6.67 -8.27
N PHE A 25 -1.08 -5.99 -9.41
CA PHE A 25 -2.36 -5.48 -9.90
C PHE A 25 -2.88 -6.25 -11.12
N ALA A 26 -2.47 -7.51 -11.32
CA ALA A 26 -2.73 -8.27 -12.56
C ALA A 26 -4.22 -8.35 -12.93
N ASP A 27 -5.11 -8.33 -11.94
CA ASP A 27 -6.57 -8.39 -12.12
C ASP A 27 -7.22 -7.01 -12.43
N ASN A 28 -6.45 -5.91 -12.41
CA ASN A 28 -6.93 -4.54 -12.64
C ASN A 28 -6.05 -3.83 -13.69
N LEU A 29 -5.87 -4.47 -14.83
CA LEU A 29 -5.18 -3.90 -16.00
C LEU A 29 -5.87 -2.62 -16.52
N GLU A 30 -7.17 -2.46 -16.25
CA GLU A 30 -7.94 -1.23 -16.52
C GLU A 30 -8.51 -0.63 -15.24
N ALA A 31 -8.73 0.69 -15.24
CA ALA A 31 -9.38 1.38 -14.14
C ALA A 31 -10.83 0.88 -13.98
N SER A 32 -11.09 0.21 -12.86
CA SER A 32 -12.40 -0.35 -12.54
C SER A 32 -13.44 0.78 -12.41
N SER A 33 -14.50 0.75 -13.23
CA SER A 33 -15.62 1.69 -13.15
C SER A 33 -16.42 1.55 -11.85
N GLU A 34 -16.24 0.45 -11.11
CA GLU A 34 -16.88 0.19 -9.81
C GLU A 34 -16.04 0.71 -8.62
N GLY A 35 -14.85 1.26 -8.86
CA GLY A 35 -13.95 1.72 -7.80
C GLY A 35 -13.42 0.59 -6.90
N ARG A 36 -13.42 -0.65 -7.41
CA ARG A 36 -12.96 -1.85 -6.73
C ARG A 36 -11.70 -2.39 -7.40
N TYR A 37 -10.67 -2.61 -6.59
CA TYR A 37 -9.37 -3.10 -7.02
C TYR A 37 -8.97 -4.36 -6.25
N ILE A 38 -8.27 -5.28 -6.92
CA ILE A 38 -7.72 -6.50 -6.32
C ILE A 38 -6.20 -6.41 -6.30
N VAL A 39 -5.61 -6.43 -5.12
CA VAL A 39 -4.16 -6.44 -4.96
C VAL A 39 -3.72 -7.82 -4.51
N TRP A 40 -2.74 -8.40 -5.21
CA TRP A 40 -2.09 -9.63 -4.81
C TRP A 40 -1.01 -9.35 -3.79
N LEU A 41 -1.14 -9.91 -2.58
CA LEU A 41 -0.14 -9.81 -1.53
C LEU A 41 0.25 -11.19 -1.05
N PHE A 42 1.54 -11.39 -0.79
CA PHE A 42 2.01 -12.62 -0.17
C PHE A 42 1.83 -12.53 1.35
N ASP A 43 1.06 -13.47 1.91
CA ASP A 43 0.83 -13.57 3.35
C ASP A 43 1.84 -14.54 3.96
N ILE A 44 2.81 -13.98 4.68
CA ILE A 44 3.92 -14.72 5.30
C ILE A 44 3.47 -15.70 6.38
N TRP A 45 2.33 -15.45 7.02
CA TRP A 45 1.86 -16.28 8.13
C TRP A 45 1.28 -17.61 7.64
N ILE A 46 0.68 -17.59 6.45
CA ILE A 46 0.13 -18.78 5.79
C ILE A 46 0.97 -19.25 4.60
N MET A 47 2.05 -18.53 4.27
CA MET A 47 2.96 -18.80 3.15
C MET A 47 2.27 -18.92 1.79
N GLN A 48 1.28 -18.05 1.53
CA GLN A 48 0.49 -18.10 0.30
C GLN A 48 0.16 -16.71 -0.26
N TRP A 49 -0.02 -16.63 -1.57
CA TRP A 49 -0.53 -15.45 -2.25
C TRP A 49 -2.03 -15.26 -1.96
N ARG A 50 -2.42 -14.06 -1.54
CA ARG A 50 -3.80 -13.69 -1.25
C ARG A 50 -4.25 -12.54 -2.12
N ARG A 51 -5.49 -12.65 -2.59
CA ARG A 51 -6.21 -11.56 -3.26
C ARG A 51 -6.86 -10.68 -2.21
N ILE A 52 -6.45 -9.42 -2.14
CA ILE A 52 -6.98 -8.43 -1.22
C ILE A 52 -7.77 -7.39 -2.01
N THR A 53 -9.09 -7.42 -1.85
CA THR A 53 -9.97 -6.43 -2.48
C THR A 53 -9.98 -5.14 -1.67
N VAL A 54 -9.71 -4.02 -2.33
CA VAL A 54 -9.69 -2.66 -1.79
C VAL A 54 -10.48 -1.71 -2.68
N ASP A 55 -10.94 -0.61 -2.10
CA ASP A 55 -11.64 0.47 -2.79
C ASP A 55 -10.83 1.78 -2.74
N GLU A 56 -11.26 2.79 -3.50
CA GLU A 56 -10.60 4.09 -3.62
C GLU A 56 -10.75 5.03 -2.40
N TYR A 57 -11.57 4.67 -1.41
CA TYR A 57 -11.75 5.49 -0.21
C TYR A 57 -10.52 5.37 0.70
N VAL A 58 -9.67 6.38 0.65
CA VAL A 58 -8.46 6.47 1.48
C VAL A 58 -8.60 7.56 2.53
N PRO A 59 -8.00 7.39 3.72
CA PRO A 59 -8.05 8.42 4.74
C PRO A 59 -7.28 9.65 4.28
N VAL A 60 -7.85 10.83 4.52
CA VAL A 60 -7.27 12.14 4.20
C VAL A 60 -7.14 12.99 5.46
N ILE A 61 -6.07 13.78 5.55
CA ILE A 61 -5.87 14.79 6.58
C ILE A 61 -5.96 16.16 5.93
N ARG A 62 -6.61 17.09 6.62
CA ARG A 62 -6.53 18.51 6.30
C ARG A 62 -5.27 19.07 6.94
N ASN A 63 -4.34 19.55 6.12
CA ASN A 63 -3.13 20.19 6.63
C ASN A 63 -3.44 21.60 7.21
N ASN A 64 -2.46 22.20 7.87
CA ASN A 64 -2.61 23.52 8.52
C ASN A 64 -2.92 24.66 7.52
N GLN A 65 -2.75 24.42 6.22
CA GLN A 65 -3.07 25.36 5.13
C GLN A 65 -4.46 25.10 4.54
N GLY A 66 -5.23 24.17 5.11
CA GLY A 66 -6.57 23.82 4.65
C GLY A 66 -6.62 22.88 3.44
N VAL A 67 -5.46 22.41 2.95
CA VAL A 67 -5.37 21.46 1.84
C VAL A 67 -5.67 20.06 2.35
N ILE A 68 -6.54 19.34 1.63
CA ILE A 68 -6.85 17.94 1.90
C ILE A 68 -5.80 17.09 1.19
N GLU A 69 -5.06 16.31 1.96
CA GLU A 69 -4.02 15.43 1.44
C GLU A 69 -4.25 14.01 1.98
N PRO A 70 -4.01 12.95 1.20
CA PRO A 70 -4.08 11.59 1.71
C PRO A 70 -3.06 11.42 2.86
N CYS A 71 -3.46 10.74 3.92
CA CYS A 71 -2.57 10.47 5.07
C CYS A 71 -1.42 9.49 4.75
N VAL A 72 -1.38 9.03 3.49
CA VAL A 72 -0.91 7.71 3.02
C VAL A 72 -0.33 7.93 1.61
N GLY A 73 0.61 7.10 1.14
CA GLY A 73 1.04 7.11 -0.27
C GLY A 73 2.22 8.04 -0.65
N GLY A 74 2.89 8.66 0.31
CA GLY A 74 4.18 9.32 0.11
C GLY A 74 4.16 10.54 -0.82
N HIS A 75 5.35 10.99 -1.25
CA HIS A 75 5.48 12.16 -2.13
C HIS A 75 5.25 11.74 -3.59
N GLY A 76 4.21 12.27 -4.22
CA GLY A 76 3.83 11.94 -5.60
C GLY A 76 2.41 11.39 -5.77
N ARG A 77 1.71 11.04 -4.67
CA ARG A 77 0.26 10.75 -4.63
C ARG A 77 -0.21 9.74 -5.69
N ALA A 78 0.62 8.75 -6.00
CA ALA A 78 0.27 7.75 -7.01
C ALA A 78 -0.83 6.83 -6.48
N LEU A 79 -1.92 6.68 -7.24
CA LEU A 79 -3.10 5.90 -6.84
C LEU A 79 -2.73 4.45 -6.47
N TRP A 80 -1.84 3.82 -7.24
CA TRP A 80 -1.39 2.46 -6.96
C TRP A 80 -0.73 2.33 -5.57
N ALA A 81 0.02 3.35 -5.14
CA ALA A 81 0.71 3.32 -3.84
C ALA A 81 -0.30 3.43 -2.69
N LEU A 82 -1.33 4.24 -2.87
CA LEU A 82 -2.44 4.38 -1.93
C LEU A 82 -3.23 3.07 -1.78
N LEU A 83 -3.55 2.42 -2.91
CA LEU A 83 -4.27 1.15 -2.94
C LEU A 83 -3.43 0.01 -2.35
N LEU A 84 -2.13 -0.03 -2.66
CA LEU A 84 -1.19 -1.02 -2.12
C LEU A 84 -1.02 -0.87 -0.61
N GLU A 85 -0.87 0.35 -0.10
CA GLU A 85 -0.81 0.62 1.34
C GLU A 85 -2.11 0.20 2.05
N LYS A 86 -3.26 0.45 1.43
CA LYS A 86 -4.56 0.00 1.94
C LYS A 86 -4.67 -1.52 1.97
N ALA A 87 -4.19 -2.20 0.94
CA ALA A 87 -4.19 -3.66 0.89
C ALA A 87 -3.31 -4.25 1.99
N LEU A 88 -2.12 -3.68 2.21
CA LEU A 88 -1.22 -4.07 3.30
C LEU A 88 -1.84 -3.83 4.68
N ALA A 89 -2.50 -2.69 4.88
CA ALA A 89 -3.23 -2.41 6.11
C ALA A 89 -4.37 -3.40 6.35
N LYS A 90 -5.10 -3.79 5.30
CA LYS A 90 -6.18 -4.79 5.37
C LYS A 90 -5.64 -6.19 5.68
N LEU A 91 -4.51 -6.58 5.09
CA LEU A 91 -3.83 -7.84 5.42
C LEU A 91 -3.32 -7.84 6.86
N SER A 92 -2.78 -6.71 7.33
CA SER A 92 -2.25 -6.53 8.69
C SER A 92 -3.34 -6.27 9.74
N GLY A 93 -4.61 -6.13 9.34
CA GLY A 93 -5.76 -5.88 10.19
C GLY A 93 -6.09 -4.40 10.44
N SER A 94 -5.12 -3.47 10.38
CA SER A 94 -5.38 -2.02 10.44
C SER A 94 -4.22 -1.17 9.91
N TYR A 95 -4.47 0.10 9.62
CA TYR A 95 -3.41 1.09 9.33
C TYR A 95 -2.49 1.35 10.53
N ASP A 96 -2.97 1.11 11.76
CA ASP A 96 -2.17 1.27 12.98
C ASP A 96 -1.13 0.15 13.10
N ALA A 97 -1.54 -1.09 12.76
CA ALA A 97 -0.65 -2.24 12.70
C ALA A 97 0.50 -2.03 11.69
N LEU A 98 0.22 -1.35 10.57
CA LEU A 98 1.22 -1.03 9.56
C LEU A 98 2.23 0.03 10.04
N ARG A 99 1.85 0.94 10.96
CA ARG A 99 2.76 1.95 11.52
C ARG A 99 3.90 1.32 12.34
N ARG A 100 3.67 0.14 12.92
CA ARG A 100 4.64 -0.58 13.75
C ARG A 100 5.56 -1.49 12.94
N ALA A 101 5.38 -1.57 11.62
CA ALA A 101 6.19 -2.41 10.75
C ALA A 101 7.53 -1.72 10.46
N ASP A 102 8.49 -1.87 11.37
CA ASP A 102 9.90 -1.63 11.06
C ASP A 102 10.39 -2.75 10.14
N CYS A 103 11.03 -2.41 9.03
CA CYS A 103 11.61 -3.39 8.10
C CYS A 103 12.85 -4.12 8.66
N GLY A 104 13.27 -3.77 9.89
CA GLY A 104 14.48 -4.29 10.54
C GLY A 104 14.47 -5.77 10.95
N PRO A 105 13.37 -6.36 11.46
CA PRO A 105 13.41 -7.73 11.97
C PRO A 105 13.26 -8.83 10.90
N LEU A 106 12.64 -8.54 9.74
CA LEU A 106 12.32 -9.57 8.74
C LEU A 106 13.44 -9.82 7.71
N LEU A 107 14.45 -8.94 7.63
CA LEU A 107 15.60 -9.09 6.73
C LEU A 107 16.87 -9.60 7.44
N MET A 108 16.80 -9.87 8.75
CA MET A 108 17.94 -10.26 9.60
C MET A 108 17.73 -11.61 10.30
N ALA A 109 16.79 -12.45 9.83
CA ALA A 109 16.54 -13.80 10.34
C ALA A 109 16.84 -14.86 9.26
#